data_AF-A0A4R3QBZ1-F1
#
_entry.id   AF-A0A4R3QBZ1-F1
#
_cell.length_a   1.000
_cell.length_b   1.000
_cell.length_c   1.000
_cell.angle_alpha   90.00
_cell.angle_beta   90.00
_cell.angle_gamma   90.00
#
_symmetry.space_group_name_H-M   'P 1'
#
loop_
_entity.id
_entity.type
_entity.pdbx_description
1 polymer ?
#
loop_
_entity_poly.entity_id
_entity_poly.type
_entity_poly.pdbx_seq_one_letter_code
_entity_poly.pdbx_strand_id
1 'polypeptide(L)'
;MGMIKGFLHTRIFGYQGHGLANLGSEVDALVERILAVPSGGSRGQNHGIAYLSEALGKSVAEIVQSVLKGKMTVARLDRRRRGIASRRFEAVAYKKAYRQRVREKEVRAVEAAAVMQMRLDAIQVFVRAGVIKSRVGRDGQAYLDRASFEAFSSTYINAKVYQDRLGCTDLGLASRLEELGIRRIHGKLRARNKIYLVERKSLEKALGKLDDRGNDPPLWQEFRTVMASVCASFVIPPSSGGKVVKAYTATRSTYVELHVAGEELLIRKTFRAHPAPREWKVFVANQRQIREEWRAFTWSKLNARGDVTAEFRIRTTEDIAVAAESLRHLYLHFRNPRNLPKG
;
A
#
# COMPACT_ATOMS: atom_id res chain seq x y z
N MET A 1 34.07 28.91 -12.06
CA MET A 1 34.30 29.50 -10.72
C MET A 1 33.26 30.58 -10.44
N GLY A 2 32.16 30.24 -9.80
CA GLY A 2 31.06 31.19 -9.58
C GLY A 2 30.12 30.68 -8.50
N MET A 3 30.64 30.46 -7.29
CA MET A 3 29.84 30.00 -6.16
C MET A 3 30.35 30.67 -4.88
N ILE A 4 29.41 31.09 -4.04
CA ILE A 4 29.61 31.72 -2.72
C ILE A 4 29.89 33.23 -2.75
N LYS A 5 28.88 34.04 -3.14
CA LYS A 5 28.83 35.48 -2.76
C LYS A 5 27.77 35.80 -1.69
N GLY A 6 26.98 34.81 -1.28
CA GLY A 6 25.82 35.02 -0.38
C GLY A 6 26.12 35.09 1.11
N PHE A 7 27.37 34.89 1.54
CA PHE A 7 27.78 34.97 2.95
C PHE A 7 28.83 36.08 3.22
N LEU A 8 29.46 36.62 2.19
CA LEU A 8 30.56 37.59 2.33
C LEU A 8 30.10 38.99 2.81
N HIS A 9 28.80 39.25 2.89
CA HIS A 9 28.25 40.57 3.27
C HIS A 9 27.15 40.52 4.33
N THR A 10 26.93 39.38 4.99
CA THR A 10 25.97 39.34 6.10
C THR A 10 26.63 39.90 7.37
N ARG A 11 26.55 41.22 7.56
CA ARG A 11 26.80 41.82 8.89
C ARG A 11 25.70 41.33 9.83
N ILE A 12 26.04 40.38 10.69
CA ILE A 12 25.19 40.00 11.82
C ILE A 12 25.41 41.09 12.88
N PHE A 13 24.60 42.14 12.85
CA PHE A 13 24.57 43.09 13.95
C PHE A 13 23.93 42.40 15.16
N GLY A 14 24.75 42.15 16.18
CA GLY A 14 24.25 41.81 17.51
C GLY A 14 23.55 43.03 18.13
N TYR A 15 22.54 42.75 18.95
CA TYR A 15 21.88 43.72 19.82
C TYR A 15 22.92 44.46 20.68
N GLN A 16 22.82 45.79 20.80
CA GLN A 16 23.73 46.61 21.62
C GLN A 16 23.78 46.04 23.05
N GLY A 17 24.98 45.63 23.48
CA GLY A 17 25.27 45.25 24.88
C GLY A 17 25.84 43.84 25.09
N HIS A 18 25.55 42.86 24.22
CA HIS A 18 26.00 41.46 24.42
C HIS A 18 26.28 40.69 23.13
N GLY A 19 27.01 41.29 22.18
CA GLY A 19 27.50 40.58 21.00
C GLY A 19 28.92 40.09 21.23
N LEU A 20 29.13 38.80 21.52
CA LEU A 20 30.40 38.16 21.17
C LEU A 20 30.57 38.33 19.66
N ALA A 21 31.45 39.24 19.26
CA ALA A 21 31.85 39.38 17.88
C ALA A 21 32.58 38.08 17.52
N ASN A 22 31.85 37.11 16.95
CA ASN A 22 32.47 35.92 16.41
C ASN A 22 33.51 36.41 15.38
N LEU A 23 34.77 36.07 15.61
CA LEU A 23 35.83 36.45 14.66
C LEU A 23 35.47 35.84 13.30
N GLY A 24 35.76 36.55 12.20
CA GLY A 24 35.51 36.03 10.85
C GLY A 24 36.11 34.62 10.65
N SER A 25 37.26 34.36 11.29
CA SER A 25 37.91 33.05 11.33
C SER A 25 37.08 31.94 12.00
N GLU A 26 36.26 32.25 13.01
CA GLU A 26 35.37 31.28 13.66
C GLU A 26 34.16 30.94 12.78
N VAL A 27 33.66 31.95 12.05
CA VAL A 27 32.61 31.75 11.05
C VAL A 27 33.13 30.90 9.90
N ASP A 28 34.33 31.18 9.41
CA ASP A 28 34.98 30.41 8.34
C ASP A 28 35.26 28.97 8.79
N ALA A 29 35.78 28.77 10.00
CA ALA A 29 36.00 27.44 10.58
C ALA A 29 34.68 26.66 10.73
N LEU A 30 33.58 27.33 11.11
CA LEU A 30 32.26 26.71 11.17
C LEU A 30 31.74 26.34 9.78
N VAL A 31 31.93 27.21 8.79
CA VAL A 31 31.55 26.95 7.39
C VAL A 31 32.31 25.73 6.85
N GLU A 32 33.62 25.66 7.07
CA GLU A 32 34.45 24.52 6.66
C GLU A 32 34.00 23.22 7.34
N ARG A 33 33.78 23.24 8.66
CA ARG A 33 33.26 22.07 9.39
C ARG A 33 31.89 21.62 8.92
N ILE A 34 31.03 22.57 8.52
CA ILE A 34 29.75 22.26 7.90
C ILE A 34 30.02 21.58 6.56
N LEU A 35 30.76 22.21 5.63
CA LEU A 35 31.02 21.69 4.28
C LEU A 35 31.69 20.32 4.25
N ALA A 36 32.56 20.04 5.23
CA ALA A 36 33.28 18.77 5.35
C ALA A 36 32.41 17.58 5.81
N VAL A 37 31.14 17.78 6.17
CA VAL A 37 30.26 16.68 6.60
C VAL A 37 29.99 15.72 5.43
N PRO A 38 30.41 14.45 5.53
CA PRO A 38 30.25 13.48 4.45
C PRO A 38 28.77 13.08 4.27
N SER A 39 28.35 12.88 3.01
CA SER A 39 27.03 12.31 2.71
C SER A 39 27.11 10.79 2.53
N GLY A 40 26.39 10.03 3.37
CA GLY A 40 26.50 8.56 3.46
C GLY A 40 25.81 7.75 2.37
N GLY A 41 25.32 8.36 1.28
CA GLY A 41 24.76 7.62 0.14
C GLY A 41 23.56 6.72 0.47
N SER A 42 22.71 7.13 1.43
CA SER A 42 21.60 6.28 1.89
C SER A 42 20.50 6.11 0.85
N ARG A 43 19.99 4.87 0.72
CA ARG A 43 18.87 4.48 -0.16
C ARG A 43 17.48 4.66 0.50
N GLY A 44 17.44 5.17 1.74
CA GLY A 44 16.22 5.38 2.53
C GLY A 44 15.40 6.63 2.16
N GLN A 45 14.28 6.83 2.87
CA GLN A 45 13.52 8.09 2.80
C GLN A 45 14.33 9.19 3.50
N ASN A 46 14.54 10.30 2.79
CA ASN A 46 15.39 11.40 3.23
C ASN A 46 14.54 12.65 3.45
N HIS A 47 14.67 13.27 4.61
CA HIS A 47 13.85 14.42 5.00
C HIS A 47 14.67 15.69 5.13
N GLY A 48 14.03 16.84 4.91
CA GLY A 48 14.65 18.15 5.17
C GLY A 48 14.65 18.47 6.67
N ILE A 49 15.50 19.43 7.07
CA ILE A 49 15.70 19.76 8.48
C ILE A 49 14.43 20.22 9.22
N ALA A 50 13.53 20.96 8.55
CA ALA A 50 12.28 21.42 9.15
C ALA A 50 11.38 20.25 9.57
N TYR A 51 11.20 19.28 8.67
CA TYR A 51 10.47 18.05 8.98
C TYR A 51 11.11 17.27 10.14
N LEU A 52 12.45 17.21 10.16
CA LEU A 52 13.17 16.50 11.21
C LEU A 52 13.06 17.19 12.58
N SER A 53 13.03 18.52 12.58
CA SER A 53 12.83 19.36 13.76
C SER A 53 11.48 19.09 14.41
N GLU A 54 10.41 19.14 13.61
CA GLU A 54 9.05 18.81 14.06
C GLU A 54 8.95 17.35 14.53
N ALA A 55 9.48 16.41 13.75
CA ALA A 55 9.40 15.00 14.08
C ALA A 55 10.15 14.67 15.38
N LEU A 56 11.37 15.16 15.57
CA LEU A 56 12.17 14.84 16.76
C LEU A 56 11.85 15.72 17.98
N GLY A 57 10.98 16.72 17.86
CA GLY A 57 10.78 17.74 18.90
C GLY A 57 12.06 18.49 19.23
N LYS A 58 13.00 18.61 18.27
CA LYS A 58 14.30 19.25 18.46
C LYS A 58 14.37 20.54 17.67
N SER A 59 15.06 21.53 18.19
CA SER A 59 15.39 22.73 17.45
C SER A 59 16.31 22.42 16.26
N VAL A 60 16.28 23.27 15.25
CA VAL A 60 17.21 23.20 14.11
C VAL A 60 18.66 23.20 14.59
N ALA A 61 19.00 24.02 15.59
CA ALA A 61 20.34 24.14 16.14
C ALA A 61 20.85 22.82 16.73
N GLU A 62 20.03 22.11 17.51
CA GLU A 62 20.38 20.81 18.10
C GLU A 62 20.61 19.73 17.02
N ILE A 63 19.86 19.80 15.93
CA ILE A 63 20.06 18.93 14.77
C ILE A 63 21.41 19.23 14.12
N VAL A 64 21.74 20.50 13.88
CA VAL A 64 23.06 20.90 13.34
C VAL A 64 24.19 20.39 14.23
N GLN A 65 24.09 20.60 15.54
CA GLN A 65 25.11 20.13 16.49
C GLN A 65 25.24 18.62 16.49
N SER A 66 24.13 17.88 16.39
CA SER A 66 24.14 16.42 16.33
C SER A 66 24.87 15.91 15.08
N VAL A 67 24.71 16.61 13.96
CA VAL A 67 25.39 16.31 12.69
C VAL A 67 26.88 16.60 12.78
N LEU A 68 27.25 17.77 13.30
CA LEU A 68 28.66 18.17 13.46
C LEU A 68 29.41 17.30 14.49
N LYS A 69 28.71 16.72 15.46
CA LYS A 69 29.24 15.75 16.43
C LYS A 69 29.26 14.31 15.91
N GLY A 70 28.88 14.06 14.65
CA GLY A 70 28.81 12.72 14.06
C GLY A 70 27.69 11.82 14.60
N LYS A 71 26.81 12.34 15.46
CA LYS A 71 25.67 11.60 16.05
C LYS A 71 24.50 11.44 15.07
N MET A 72 24.51 12.17 13.96
CA MET A 72 23.47 12.14 12.94
C MET A 72 24.08 12.26 11.55
N THR A 73 23.72 11.35 10.66
CA THR A 73 24.30 11.26 9.32
C THR A 73 23.49 12.08 8.30
N VAL A 74 24.19 12.83 7.45
CA VAL A 74 23.59 13.44 6.26
C VAL A 74 23.50 12.35 5.18
N ALA A 75 22.29 12.05 4.73
CA ALA A 75 22.05 11.02 3.73
C ALA A 75 22.32 11.52 2.31
N ARG A 76 21.87 12.75 1.99
CA ARG A 76 21.96 13.33 0.65
C ARG A 76 21.97 14.86 0.69
N LEU A 77 22.57 15.47 -0.32
CA LEU A 77 22.47 16.91 -0.59
C LEU A 77 21.46 17.19 -1.71
N ASP A 78 20.56 18.14 -1.46
CA ASP A 78 19.64 18.72 -2.44
C ASP A 78 20.31 19.88 -3.16
N ARG A 79 20.72 19.65 -4.41
CA ARG A 79 21.47 20.63 -5.23
C ARG A 79 20.69 21.91 -5.52
N ARG A 80 19.37 21.95 -5.30
CA ARG A 80 18.52 23.13 -5.55
C ARG A 80 18.46 24.09 -4.37
N ARG A 81 18.96 23.68 -3.19
CA ARG A 81 18.92 24.46 -1.96
C ARG A 81 20.34 24.78 -1.50
N ARG A 82 20.50 25.82 -0.68
CA ARG A 82 21.80 26.26 -0.14
C ARG A 82 21.89 26.04 1.37
N GLY A 83 23.12 25.91 1.88
CA GLY A 83 23.40 25.75 3.31
C GLY A 83 22.80 24.50 3.93
N ILE A 84 22.45 24.55 5.22
CA ILE A 84 21.91 23.40 5.97
C ILE A 84 20.56 22.91 5.43
N ALA A 85 19.78 23.80 4.78
CA ALA A 85 18.52 23.44 4.14
C ALA A 85 18.70 22.52 2.91
N SER A 86 19.91 22.43 2.36
CA SER A 86 20.26 21.47 1.32
C SER A 86 20.46 20.05 1.86
N ARG A 87 20.73 19.91 3.16
CA ARG A 87 21.00 18.60 3.77
C ARG A 87 19.71 17.83 3.96
N ARG A 88 19.77 16.57 3.57
CA ARG A 88 18.72 15.60 3.80
C ARG A 88 19.24 14.54 4.76
N PHE A 89 18.46 14.27 5.78
CA PHE A 89 18.83 13.38 6.88
C PHE A 89 18.08 12.06 6.74
N GLU A 90 18.75 10.97 7.08
CA GLU A 90 18.10 9.68 7.20
C GLU A 90 17.24 9.68 8.46
N ALA A 91 15.96 9.35 8.32
CA ALA A 91 15.08 9.22 9.47
C ALA A 91 15.40 7.92 10.23
N VAL A 92 16.44 7.91 11.07
CA VAL A 92 16.82 6.72 11.83
C VAL A 92 15.72 6.34 12.84
N ALA A 93 15.10 7.33 13.50
CA ALA A 93 13.99 7.13 14.43
C ALA A 93 12.61 6.93 13.76
N TYR A 94 12.47 7.34 12.48
CA TYR A 94 11.25 7.18 11.68
C TYR A 94 11.52 6.39 10.41
N LYS A 95 12.28 5.30 10.52
CA LYS A 95 11.99 4.16 9.65
C LYS A 95 10.53 3.85 9.94
N LYS A 96 9.59 4.33 9.12
CA LYS A 96 8.20 3.82 9.11
C LYS A 96 8.37 2.34 9.23
N ALA A 97 7.93 1.77 10.36
CA ALA A 97 8.15 0.37 10.67
C ALA A 97 7.86 -0.38 9.37
N TYR A 98 8.90 -1.05 8.85
CA TYR A 98 8.78 -1.77 7.59
C TYR A 98 7.50 -2.55 7.72
N ARG A 99 6.50 -2.31 6.84
CA ARG A 99 5.13 -2.83 7.02
C ARG A 99 5.25 -4.28 7.45
N GLN A 100 5.00 -4.55 8.72
CA GLN A 100 5.35 -5.84 9.27
C GLN A 100 4.42 -6.85 8.58
N ARG A 101 4.91 -8.07 8.37
CA ARG A 101 4.01 -9.17 8.00
C ARG A 101 2.86 -9.16 9.01
N VAL A 102 1.64 -9.25 8.50
CA VAL A 102 0.45 -9.45 9.34
C VAL A 102 0.75 -10.68 10.18
N ARG A 103 0.61 -10.56 11.50
CA ARG A 103 0.90 -11.71 12.37
C ARG A 103 -0.19 -12.75 12.20
N GLU A 104 0.11 -13.97 12.62
CA GLU A 104 -0.82 -15.10 12.53
C GLU A 104 -2.19 -14.79 13.14
N LYS A 105 -2.26 -14.03 14.25
CA LYS A 105 -3.53 -13.67 14.92
C LYS A 105 -4.22 -12.42 14.37
N GLU A 106 -3.69 -11.83 13.31
CA GLU A 106 -4.15 -10.56 12.74
C GLU A 106 -4.68 -10.76 11.32
N VAL A 107 -5.65 -9.93 10.94
CA VAL A 107 -6.19 -9.82 9.57
C VAL A 107 -6.26 -8.35 9.19
N ARG A 108 -5.82 -7.98 7.98
CA ARG A 108 -5.99 -6.60 7.51
C ARG A 108 -7.44 -6.37 7.07
N ALA A 109 -7.98 -5.17 7.29
CA ALA A 109 -9.34 -4.88 6.82
C ALA A 109 -9.52 -5.03 5.29
N VAL A 110 -8.44 -4.84 4.51
CA VAL A 110 -8.42 -5.12 3.05
C VAL A 110 -8.52 -6.62 2.75
N GLU A 111 -7.90 -7.46 3.58
CA GLU A 111 -7.98 -8.93 3.47
C GLU A 111 -9.38 -9.41 3.79
N ALA A 112 -9.95 -8.91 4.90
CA ALA A 112 -11.33 -9.18 5.26
C ALA A 112 -12.33 -8.75 4.16
N ALA A 113 -12.11 -7.57 3.57
CA ALA A 113 -12.93 -7.08 2.46
C ALA A 113 -12.85 -7.98 1.23
N ALA A 114 -11.66 -8.49 0.90
CA ALA A 114 -11.46 -9.42 -0.20
C ALA A 114 -12.15 -10.77 0.05
N VAL A 115 -11.93 -11.35 1.23
CA VAL A 115 -12.53 -12.64 1.63
C VAL A 115 -14.05 -12.58 1.66
N MET A 116 -14.61 -11.50 2.23
CA MET A 116 -16.07 -11.32 2.29
C MET A 116 -16.67 -10.83 0.97
N GLN A 117 -15.83 -10.47 -0.01
CA GLN A 117 -16.23 -9.83 -1.26
C GLN A 117 -17.11 -8.59 -1.03
N MET A 118 -16.66 -7.74 -0.12
CA MET A 118 -17.34 -6.50 0.28
C MET A 118 -16.41 -5.31 0.10
N ARG A 119 -16.99 -4.11 0.09
CA ARG A 119 -16.18 -2.89 0.14
C ARG A 119 -15.59 -2.70 1.55
N LEU A 120 -14.47 -1.98 1.63
CA LEU A 120 -13.73 -1.78 2.87
C LEU A 120 -14.54 -0.97 3.90
N ASP A 121 -15.32 0.00 3.43
CA ASP A 121 -16.24 0.78 4.26
C ASP A 121 -17.29 -0.09 4.94
N ALA A 122 -17.81 -1.11 4.24
CA ALA A 122 -18.73 -2.09 4.82
C ALA A 122 -18.06 -2.92 5.93
N ILE A 123 -16.82 -3.37 5.75
CA ILE A 123 -16.07 -4.05 6.82
C ILE A 123 -15.91 -3.15 8.05
N GLN A 124 -15.56 -1.88 7.85
CA GLN A 124 -15.41 -0.91 8.94
C GLN A 124 -16.72 -0.63 9.69
N VAL A 125 -17.88 -0.84 9.06
CA VAL A 125 -19.18 -0.77 9.75
C VAL A 125 -19.32 -1.92 10.75
N PHE A 126 -18.93 -3.15 10.40
CA PHE A 126 -18.98 -4.31 11.31
C PHE A 126 -17.97 -4.22 12.45
N VAL A 127 -16.79 -3.65 12.18
CA VAL A 127 -15.79 -3.38 13.21
C VAL A 127 -16.30 -2.35 14.22
N ARG A 128 -16.88 -1.25 13.74
CA ARG A 128 -17.49 -0.21 14.61
C ARG A 128 -18.69 -0.72 15.40
N ALA A 129 -19.45 -1.66 14.83
CA ALA A 129 -20.55 -2.32 15.52
C ALA A 129 -20.09 -3.38 16.54
N GLY A 130 -18.79 -3.63 16.68
CA GLY A 130 -18.23 -4.61 17.62
C GLY A 130 -18.42 -6.07 17.19
N VAL A 131 -18.93 -6.32 15.99
CA VAL A 131 -19.18 -7.68 15.46
C VAL A 131 -17.86 -8.36 15.08
N ILE A 132 -16.92 -7.59 14.53
CA ILE A 132 -15.55 -8.03 14.26
C ILE A 132 -14.63 -7.26 15.21
N LYS A 133 -13.93 -7.98 16.09
CA LYS A 133 -12.99 -7.37 17.04
C LYS A 133 -11.79 -6.78 16.29
N SER A 134 -11.37 -5.58 16.70
CA SER A 134 -10.13 -4.96 16.23
C SER A 134 -9.05 -5.00 17.33
N ARG A 135 -7.80 -4.93 16.90
CA ARG A 135 -6.61 -4.82 17.77
C ARG A 135 -5.67 -3.77 17.19
N VAL A 136 -5.00 -3.03 18.06
CA VAL A 136 -3.91 -2.15 17.65
C VAL A 136 -2.62 -2.96 17.64
N GLY A 137 -2.00 -3.07 16.47
CA GLY A 137 -0.71 -3.73 16.30
C GLY A 137 0.42 -2.91 16.95
N ARG A 138 1.58 -3.53 17.15
CA ARG A 138 2.76 -2.85 17.73
C ARG A 138 3.28 -1.69 16.87
N ASP A 139 2.91 -1.65 15.60
CA ASP A 139 3.21 -0.56 14.65
C ASP A 139 2.20 0.60 14.74
N GLY A 140 1.26 0.55 15.69
CA GLY A 140 0.19 1.52 15.86
C GLY A 140 -0.94 1.42 14.84
N GLN A 141 -0.92 0.42 13.94
CA GLN A 141 -2.00 0.22 12.96
C GLN A 141 -3.13 -0.63 13.52
N ALA A 142 -4.35 -0.36 13.05
CA ALA A 142 -5.52 -1.17 13.39
C ALA A 142 -5.58 -2.43 12.51
N TYR A 143 -5.56 -3.59 13.16
CA TYR A 143 -5.79 -4.91 12.59
C TYR A 143 -7.12 -5.47 13.10
N LEU A 144 -7.65 -6.47 12.40
CA LEU A 144 -8.77 -7.28 12.85
C LEU A 144 -8.24 -8.51 13.57
N ASP A 145 -8.92 -8.92 14.64
CA ASP A 145 -8.66 -10.19 15.30
C ASP A 145 -9.03 -11.35 14.36
N ARG A 146 -8.06 -12.22 14.07
CA ARG A 146 -8.26 -13.32 13.10
C ARG A 146 -9.38 -14.26 13.51
N ALA A 147 -9.40 -14.72 14.76
CA ALA A 147 -10.40 -15.67 15.24
C ALA A 147 -11.81 -15.07 15.17
N SER A 148 -11.97 -13.81 15.58
CA SER A 148 -13.24 -13.08 15.44
C SER A 148 -13.67 -12.95 13.97
N PHE A 149 -12.73 -12.66 13.07
CA PHE A 149 -13.03 -12.53 11.65
C PHE A 149 -13.36 -13.88 10.98
N GLU A 150 -12.63 -14.95 11.32
CA GLU A 150 -12.87 -16.29 10.79
C GLU A 150 -14.24 -16.82 11.22
N ALA A 151 -14.61 -16.66 12.50
CA ALA A 151 -15.95 -17.00 13.00
C ALA A 151 -17.06 -16.20 12.30
N PHE A 152 -16.82 -14.91 12.05
CA PHE A 152 -17.77 -14.07 11.32
C PHE A 152 -17.91 -14.52 9.85
N SER A 153 -16.79 -14.74 9.15
CA SER A 153 -16.78 -15.10 7.72
C SER A 153 -17.20 -16.54 7.43
N SER A 154 -17.09 -17.45 8.40
CA SER A 154 -17.67 -18.79 8.31
C SER A 154 -19.19 -18.76 8.41
N THR A 155 -19.73 -17.87 9.25
CA THR A 155 -21.17 -17.78 9.54
C THR A 155 -21.92 -16.97 8.49
N TYR A 156 -21.33 -15.87 8.03
CA TYR A 156 -22.01 -14.90 7.18
C TYR A 156 -21.36 -14.78 5.81
N ILE A 157 -22.18 -14.45 4.81
CA ILE A 157 -21.75 -14.28 3.43
C ILE A 157 -22.49 -13.12 2.75
N ASN A 158 -21.84 -12.50 1.77
CA ASN A 158 -22.46 -11.44 0.98
C ASN A 158 -23.32 -12.05 -0.14
N ALA A 159 -24.64 -12.01 0.01
CA ALA A 159 -25.59 -12.57 -0.97
C ALA A 159 -25.52 -11.90 -2.35
N LYS A 160 -25.02 -10.64 -2.42
CA LYS A 160 -24.83 -9.93 -3.70
C LYS A 160 -23.92 -10.72 -4.66
N VAL A 161 -23.00 -11.51 -4.13
CA VAL A 161 -22.07 -12.34 -4.89
C VAL A 161 -22.78 -13.46 -5.67
N TYR A 162 -24.00 -13.83 -5.28
CA TYR A 162 -24.76 -14.96 -5.84
C TYR A 162 -25.98 -14.50 -6.62
N GLN A 163 -26.07 -13.23 -7.02
CA GLN A 163 -27.22 -12.67 -7.74
C GLN A 163 -27.59 -13.46 -8.98
N ASP A 164 -26.59 -13.86 -9.77
CA ASP A 164 -26.79 -14.66 -10.98
C ASP A 164 -27.37 -16.04 -10.65
N ARG A 165 -26.87 -16.70 -9.60
CA ARG A 165 -27.40 -17.98 -9.11
C ARG A 165 -28.79 -17.85 -8.48
N LEU A 166 -29.11 -16.69 -7.92
CA LEU A 166 -30.42 -16.36 -7.38
C LEU A 166 -31.42 -15.97 -8.49
N GLY A 167 -30.95 -15.80 -9.74
CA GLY A 167 -31.76 -15.42 -10.89
C GLY A 167 -32.31 -14.00 -10.79
N CYS A 168 -31.58 -13.08 -10.14
CA CYS A 168 -32.10 -11.74 -9.85
C CYS A 168 -31.10 -10.62 -10.19
N THR A 169 -31.64 -9.43 -10.47
CA THR A 169 -30.84 -8.22 -10.67
C THR A 169 -30.49 -7.53 -9.34
N ASP A 170 -29.59 -6.55 -9.41
CA ASP A 170 -29.16 -5.75 -8.27
C ASP A 170 -30.32 -5.09 -7.51
N LEU A 171 -31.35 -4.64 -8.23
CA LEU A 171 -32.54 -4.02 -7.66
C LEU A 171 -33.48 -5.04 -7.01
N GLY A 172 -33.60 -6.24 -7.62
CA GLY A 172 -34.48 -7.31 -7.16
C GLY A 172 -33.93 -8.17 -6.03
N LEU A 173 -32.65 -8.04 -5.67
CA LEU A 173 -32.02 -8.92 -4.67
C LEU A 173 -32.70 -8.88 -3.30
N ALA A 174 -33.20 -7.72 -2.85
CA ALA A 174 -33.86 -7.64 -1.55
C ALA A 174 -35.14 -8.49 -1.52
N SER A 175 -36.02 -8.29 -2.50
CA SER A 175 -37.27 -9.04 -2.65
C SER A 175 -36.99 -10.52 -2.85
N ARG A 176 -35.99 -10.87 -3.65
CA ARG A 176 -35.63 -12.28 -3.89
C ARG A 176 -35.17 -12.99 -2.61
N LEU A 177 -34.42 -12.32 -1.75
CA LEU A 177 -34.04 -12.89 -0.45
C LEU A 177 -35.24 -13.06 0.47
N GLU A 178 -36.19 -12.12 0.46
CA GLU A 178 -37.43 -12.21 1.23
C GLU A 178 -38.33 -13.36 0.75
N GLU A 179 -38.49 -13.54 -0.57
CA GLU A 179 -39.21 -14.68 -1.17
C GLU A 179 -38.62 -16.03 -0.75
N LEU A 180 -37.30 -16.11 -0.65
CA LEU A 180 -36.59 -17.31 -0.21
C LEU A 180 -36.58 -17.48 1.33
N GLY A 181 -37.21 -16.57 2.07
CA GLY A 181 -37.22 -16.57 3.54
C GLY A 181 -35.85 -16.29 4.17
N ILE A 182 -34.90 -15.72 3.41
CA ILE A 182 -33.54 -15.43 3.85
C ILE A 182 -33.48 -14.04 4.46
N ARG A 183 -33.31 -14.00 5.78
CA ARG A 183 -33.19 -12.73 6.51
C ARG A 183 -31.84 -12.06 6.27
N ARG A 184 -31.87 -10.78 5.88
CA ARG A 184 -30.68 -9.92 5.90
C ARG A 184 -30.25 -9.62 7.32
N ILE A 185 -29.02 -10.00 7.64
CA ILE A 185 -28.40 -9.70 8.91
C ILE A 185 -27.86 -8.28 8.87
N HIS A 186 -27.99 -7.58 9.99
CA HIS A 186 -27.49 -6.22 10.15
C HIS A 186 -28.02 -5.19 9.12
N GLY A 187 -29.22 -5.43 8.57
CA GLY A 187 -29.85 -4.53 7.58
C GLY A 187 -30.08 -3.09 8.07
N LYS A 188 -30.05 -2.87 9.39
CA LYS A 188 -30.16 -1.55 10.04
C LYS A 188 -28.83 -0.81 10.19
N LEU A 189 -27.68 -1.44 9.89
CA LEU A 189 -26.38 -0.76 10.01
C LEU A 189 -26.27 0.35 8.96
N ARG A 190 -25.92 1.55 9.42
CA ARG A 190 -25.71 2.73 8.57
C ARG A 190 -24.45 2.55 7.73
N ALA A 191 -24.61 2.02 6.52
CA ALA A 191 -23.59 1.95 5.50
C ALA A 191 -23.99 2.82 4.30
N ARG A 192 -23.02 3.42 3.62
CA ARG A 192 -23.26 4.24 2.41
C ARG A 192 -23.93 3.45 1.29
N ASN A 193 -23.72 2.12 1.26
CA ASN A 193 -24.31 1.20 0.29
C ASN A 193 -25.11 0.13 1.04
N LYS A 194 -26.20 -0.36 0.43
CA LYS A 194 -26.96 -1.49 0.98
C LYS A 194 -26.05 -2.73 1.06
N ILE A 195 -25.94 -3.28 2.26
CA ILE A 195 -25.19 -4.51 2.54
C ILE A 195 -26.17 -5.69 2.56
N TYR A 196 -25.91 -6.70 1.74
CA TYR A 196 -26.71 -7.92 1.64
C TYR A 196 -26.02 -9.08 2.35
N LEU A 197 -25.72 -8.90 3.63
CA LEU A 197 -25.12 -9.95 4.45
C LEU A 197 -26.21 -10.90 4.96
N VAL A 198 -26.02 -12.20 4.77
CA VAL A 198 -26.96 -13.25 5.19
C VAL A 198 -26.19 -14.38 5.86
N GLU A 199 -26.90 -15.25 6.60
CA GLU A 199 -26.30 -16.49 7.10
C GLU A 199 -25.98 -17.44 5.93
N ARG A 200 -24.77 -17.99 5.94
CA ARG A 200 -24.27 -18.91 4.92
C ARG A 200 -25.21 -20.12 4.76
N LYS A 201 -25.61 -20.73 5.88
CA LYS A 201 -26.51 -21.90 5.89
C LYS A 201 -27.87 -21.63 5.23
N SER A 202 -28.43 -20.44 5.45
CA SER A 202 -29.71 -20.06 4.83
C SER A 202 -29.58 -19.94 3.31
N LEU A 203 -28.45 -19.39 2.84
CA LEU A 203 -28.19 -19.28 1.41
C LEU A 203 -27.85 -20.63 0.76
N GLU A 204 -27.09 -21.49 1.46
CA GLU A 204 -26.82 -22.88 1.05
C GLU A 204 -28.10 -23.70 0.91
N LYS A 205 -29.07 -23.52 1.82
CA LYS A 205 -30.37 -24.18 1.72
C LYS A 205 -31.13 -23.81 0.44
N ALA A 206 -31.00 -22.56 -0.02
CA ALA A 206 -31.70 -22.08 -1.21
C ALA A 206 -30.96 -22.37 -2.52
N LEU A 207 -29.62 -22.37 -2.53
CA LEU A 207 -28.81 -22.48 -3.74
C LEU A 207 -28.05 -23.80 -3.88
N GLY A 208 -28.14 -24.68 -2.88
CA GLY A 208 -27.25 -25.83 -2.73
C GLY A 208 -25.86 -25.41 -2.23
N LYS A 209 -24.88 -26.29 -2.41
CA LYS A 209 -23.50 -26.04 -1.95
C LYS A 209 -22.97 -24.72 -2.54
N LEU A 210 -22.48 -23.86 -1.66
CA LEU A 210 -21.78 -22.64 -2.05
C LEU A 210 -20.30 -23.00 -2.18
N ASP A 211 -19.86 -23.33 -3.40
CA ASP A 211 -18.50 -23.77 -3.72
C ASP A 211 -17.44 -22.65 -3.63
N ASP A 212 -17.44 -21.88 -2.54
CA ASP A 212 -16.54 -20.74 -2.37
C ASP A 212 -15.27 -21.07 -1.57
N ARG A 213 -15.06 -22.33 -1.20
CA ARG A 213 -13.95 -22.73 -0.31
C ARG A 213 -13.22 -24.01 -0.72
N GLY A 214 -13.53 -24.61 -1.87
CA GLY A 214 -13.20 -26.02 -2.10
C GLY A 214 -12.29 -26.39 -3.27
N ASN A 215 -12.25 -25.61 -4.36
CA ASN A 215 -11.58 -26.05 -5.60
C ASN A 215 -10.40 -25.13 -5.99
N ASP A 216 -9.71 -24.56 -5.01
CA ASP A 216 -8.47 -23.86 -5.34
C ASP A 216 -7.41 -24.89 -5.70
N PRO A 217 -6.70 -24.73 -6.82
CA PRO A 217 -5.63 -25.64 -7.18
C PRO A 217 -4.49 -25.54 -6.15
N PRO A 218 -3.66 -26.59 -5.98
CA PRO A 218 -2.50 -26.55 -5.10
C PRO A 218 -1.61 -25.31 -5.33
N LEU A 219 -1.49 -24.87 -6.58
CA LEU A 219 -0.77 -23.65 -6.97
C LEU A 219 -1.27 -22.39 -6.25
N TRP A 220 -2.54 -22.31 -5.84
CA TRP A 220 -3.06 -21.16 -5.10
C TRP A 220 -2.40 -20.99 -3.73
N GLN A 221 -2.27 -22.09 -2.98
CA GLN A 221 -1.65 -22.09 -1.66
C GLN A 221 -0.15 -21.78 -1.75
N GLU A 222 0.53 -22.36 -2.73
CA GLU A 222 1.94 -22.09 -3.01
C GLU A 222 2.14 -20.64 -3.43
N PHE A 223 1.32 -20.13 -4.34
CA PHE A 223 1.38 -18.75 -4.80
C PHE A 223 1.18 -17.78 -3.63
N ARG A 224 0.22 -18.04 -2.74
CA ARG A 224 0.00 -17.24 -1.53
C ARG A 224 1.22 -17.26 -0.61
N THR A 225 1.84 -18.42 -0.44
CA THR A 225 3.02 -18.61 0.42
C THR A 225 4.23 -17.84 -0.11
N VAL A 226 4.52 -17.95 -1.41
CA VAL A 226 5.61 -17.20 -2.05
C VAL A 226 5.32 -15.70 -2.06
N MET A 227 4.08 -15.28 -2.33
CA MET A 227 3.71 -13.87 -2.30
C MET A 227 3.83 -13.26 -0.90
N ALA A 228 3.49 -14.01 0.15
CA ALA A 228 3.70 -13.58 1.53
C ALA A 228 5.19 -13.38 1.86
N SER A 229 6.09 -14.08 1.17
CA SER A 229 7.53 -13.93 1.34
C SER A 229 8.14 -12.80 0.50
N VAL A 230 7.84 -12.78 -0.79
CA VAL A 230 8.42 -11.86 -1.80
C VAL A 230 7.71 -10.50 -1.82
N CYS A 231 6.37 -10.50 -1.77
CA CYS A 231 5.57 -9.29 -1.93
C CYS A 231 4.33 -9.24 -1.00
N ALA A 232 4.56 -9.19 0.31
CA ALA A 232 3.50 -9.07 1.34
C ALA A 232 2.65 -7.78 1.27
N SER A 233 2.89 -6.94 0.26
CA SER A 233 2.09 -5.74 0.01
C SER A 233 0.80 -6.05 -0.72
N PHE A 234 0.76 -7.07 -1.58
CA PHE A 234 -0.48 -7.56 -2.17
C PHE A 234 -1.18 -8.45 -1.16
N VAL A 235 -2.48 -8.20 -1.00
CA VAL A 235 -3.34 -8.97 -0.10
C VAL A 235 -4.04 -10.03 -0.94
N ILE A 236 -3.65 -11.28 -0.73
CA ILE A 236 -4.22 -12.45 -1.40
C ILE A 236 -5.06 -13.20 -0.36
N PRO A 237 -6.36 -13.42 -0.61
CA PRO A 237 -7.22 -14.12 0.34
C PRO A 237 -6.80 -15.60 0.48
N PRO A 238 -7.17 -16.26 1.59
CA PRO A 238 -6.85 -17.67 1.80
C PRO A 238 -7.42 -18.60 0.72
N SER A 239 -8.57 -18.24 0.14
CA SER A 239 -9.22 -18.96 -0.94
C SER A 239 -9.60 -18.03 -2.10
N SER A 240 -9.64 -18.55 -3.33
CA SER A 240 -10.14 -17.78 -4.48
C SER A 240 -11.67 -17.67 -4.50
N GLY A 241 -12.34 -18.63 -3.87
CA GLY A 241 -13.79 -18.78 -3.88
C GLY A 241 -14.39 -19.02 -5.26
N GLY A 242 -13.63 -19.66 -6.17
CA GLY A 242 -14.09 -20.04 -7.51
C GLY A 242 -14.38 -18.85 -8.42
N LYS A 243 -13.84 -17.66 -8.09
CA LYS A 243 -14.11 -16.40 -8.81
C LYS A 243 -12.82 -15.61 -9.03
N VAL A 244 -12.94 -14.58 -9.86
CA VAL A 244 -11.86 -13.62 -10.08
C VAL A 244 -11.59 -12.83 -8.81
N VAL A 245 -10.40 -13.00 -8.23
CA VAL A 245 -9.97 -12.28 -7.04
C VAL A 245 -9.22 -11.02 -7.41
N LYS A 246 -9.61 -9.89 -6.84
CA LYS A 246 -8.83 -8.65 -6.93
C LYS A 246 -7.84 -8.58 -5.78
N ALA A 247 -6.59 -8.93 -6.04
CA ALA A 247 -5.50 -8.77 -5.08
C ALA A 247 -5.06 -7.30 -5.08
N TYR A 248 -5.52 -6.56 -4.06
CA TYR A 248 -5.13 -5.16 -3.87
C TYR A 248 -3.79 -5.07 -3.14
N THR A 249 -3.02 -4.04 -3.47
CA THR A 249 -1.99 -3.57 -2.53
C THR A 249 -2.65 -3.10 -1.23
N ALA A 250 -1.95 -3.17 -0.10
CA ALA A 250 -2.45 -2.69 1.19
C ALA A 250 -2.89 -1.21 1.17
N THR A 251 -2.26 -0.39 0.31
CA THR A 251 -2.64 1.02 0.06
C THR A 251 -3.79 1.19 -0.92
N ARG A 252 -4.23 0.11 -1.57
CA ARG A 252 -5.18 0.10 -2.68
C ARG A 252 -4.79 1.04 -3.83
N SER A 253 -3.50 1.34 -3.95
CA SER A 253 -2.95 2.20 -5.01
C SER A 253 -2.95 1.51 -6.38
N THR A 254 -2.89 0.18 -6.36
CA THR A 254 -3.02 -0.71 -7.52
C THR A 254 -3.58 -2.05 -7.07
N TYR A 255 -4.06 -2.84 -8.03
CA TYR A 255 -4.51 -4.21 -7.86
C TYR A 255 -4.20 -5.03 -9.12
N VAL A 256 -4.17 -6.34 -8.94
CA VAL A 256 -4.20 -7.33 -10.02
C VAL A 256 -5.41 -8.24 -9.86
N GLU A 257 -5.88 -8.81 -10.96
CA GLU A 257 -6.91 -9.83 -10.98
C GLU A 257 -6.24 -11.19 -11.05
N LEU A 258 -6.66 -12.10 -10.16
CA LEU A 258 -6.24 -13.49 -10.13
C LEU A 258 -7.44 -14.33 -10.56
N HIS A 259 -7.30 -15.06 -11.65
CA HIS A 259 -8.32 -15.95 -12.16
C HIS A 259 -7.87 -17.39 -11.91
N VAL A 260 -8.74 -18.23 -11.37
CA VAL A 260 -8.51 -19.67 -11.25
C VAL A 260 -9.15 -20.34 -12.47
N ALA A 261 -8.36 -21.09 -13.23
CA ALA A 261 -8.80 -21.76 -14.46
C ALA A 261 -8.37 -23.24 -14.40
N GLY A 262 -9.17 -24.06 -13.74
CA GLY A 262 -8.80 -25.45 -13.43
C GLY A 262 -7.57 -25.48 -12.53
N GLU A 263 -6.52 -26.16 -12.97
CA GLU A 263 -5.25 -26.27 -12.24
C GLU A 263 -4.33 -25.05 -12.42
N GLU A 264 -4.62 -24.14 -13.36
CA GLU A 264 -3.78 -22.96 -13.64
C GLU A 264 -4.30 -21.69 -12.94
N LEU A 265 -3.38 -20.76 -12.67
CA LEU A 265 -3.73 -19.39 -12.27
C LEU A 265 -3.40 -18.40 -13.39
N LEU A 266 -4.27 -17.43 -13.63
CA LEU A 266 -4.00 -16.31 -14.54
C LEU A 266 -3.94 -15.01 -13.74
N ILE A 267 -2.80 -14.32 -13.84
CA ILE A 267 -2.66 -12.96 -13.35
C ILE A 267 -2.97 -12.00 -14.50
N ARG A 268 -3.91 -11.08 -14.26
CA ARG A 268 -4.24 -10.00 -15.18
C ARG A 268 -4.04 -8.65 -14.50
N LYS A 269 -3.29 -7.75 -15.14
CA LYS A 269 -3.19 -6.35 -14.75
C LYS A 269 -3.65 -5.46 -15.90
N THR A 270 -4.75 -4.74 -15.70
CA THR A 270 -5.16 -3.66 -16.61
C THR A 270 -4.77 -2.32 -16.01
N PHE A 271 -3.99 -1.54 -16.75
CA PHE A 271 -3.75 -0.13 -16.52
C PHE A 271 -4.79 0.67 -17.28
N ARG A 272 -5.71 1.30 -16.54
CA ARG A 272 -6.84 2.00 -17.14
C ARG A 272 -6.59 3.49 -17.23
N ALA A 273 -6.79 4.09 -18.40
CA ALA A 273 -6.70 5.54 -18.56
C ALA A 273 -7.80 6.25 -17.73
N HIS A 274 -8.99 5.65 -17.67
CA HIS A 274 -10.11 6.12 -16.87
C HIS A 274 -10.83 4.93 -16.20
N PRO A 275 -11.27 5.01 -14.92
CA PRO A 275 -11.28 6.16 -14.02
C PRO A 275 -10.06 6.22 -13.07
N ALA A 276 -8.92 5.61 -13.42
CA ALA A 276 -7.78 5.44 -12.52
C ALA A 276 -6.59 6.36 -12.86
N PRO A 277 -6.74 7.71 -12.82
CA PRO A 277 -5.76 8.63 -13.38
C PRO A 277 -4.39 8.55 -12.69
N ARG A 278 -4.35 8.25 -11.39
CA ARG A 278 -3.09 8.11 -10.65
C ARG A 278 -2.31 6.88 -11.10
N GLU A 279 -2.97 5.75 -11.24
CA GLU A 279 -2.35 4.51 -11.71
C GLU A 279 -1.87 4.64 -13.15
N TRP A 280 -2.69 5.27 -14.00
CA TRP A 280 -2.31 5.56 -15.38
C TRP A 280 -1.06 6.44 -15.47
N LYS A 281 -1.00 7.54 -14.70
CA LYS A 281 0.17 8.43 -14.66
C LYS A 281 1.45 7.70 -14.26
N VAL A 282 1.37 6.81 -13.26
CA VAL A 282 2.52 6.00 -12.83
C VAL A 282 2.96 5.05 -13.93
N PHE A 283 2.01 4.39 -14.60
CA PHE A 283 2.28 3.49 -15.72
C PHE A 283 2.94 4.22 -16.88
N VAL A 284 2.36 5.32 -17.37
CA VAL A 284 2.91 6.10 -18.49
C VAL A 284 4.32 6.60 -18.18
N ALA A 285 4.56 7.11 -16.97
CA ALA A 285 5.88 7.60 -16.57
C ALA A 285 6.96 6.51 -16.49
N ASN A 286 6.56 5.24 -16.30
CA ASN A 286 7.49 4.12 -16.09
C ASN A 286 7.27 2.96 -17.09
N GLN A 287 6.58 3.21 -18.20
CA GLN A 287 6.05 2.15 -19.08
C GLN A 287 7.15 1.21 -19.59
N ARG A 288 8.28 1.77 -20.04
CA ARG A 288 9.42 0.99 -20.53
C ARG A 288 9.96 0.05 -19.46
N GLN A 289 10.22 0.59 -18.26
CA GLN A 289 10.76 -0.18 -17.15
C GLN A 289 9.77 -1.25 -16.67
N ILE A 290 8.48 -0.91 -16.55
CA ILE A 290 7.45 -1.88 -16.15
C ILE A 290 7.37 -3.03 -17.16
N ARG A 291 7.41 -2.75 -18.47
CA ARG A 291 7.39 -3.80 -19.52
C ARG A 291 8.62 -4.69 -19.49
N GLU A 292 9.79 -4.13 -19.21
CA GLU A 292 11.04 -4.89 -19.06
C GLU A 292 11.01 -5.80 -17.82
N GLU A 293 10.59 -5.26 -16.68
CA GLU A 293 10.43 -6.00 -15.43
C GLU A 293 9.33 -7.07 -15.51
N TRP A 294 8.35 -6.89 -16.41
CA TRP A 294 7.24 -7.82 -16.68
C TRP A 294 7.39 -8.46 -18.07
N ARG A 295 8.61 -8.73 -18.52
CA ARG A 295 8.88 -9.32 -19.84
C ARG A 295 8.22 -10.69 -20.06
N ALA A 296 7.92 -11.42 -18.99
CA ALA A 296 7.23 -12.71 -19.05
C ALA A 296 5.72 -12.56 -19.32
N PHE A 297 5.16 -11.37 -19.11
CA PHE A 297 3.74 -11.11 -19.32
C PHE A 297 3.46 -10.83 -20.79
N THR A 298 2.34 -11.35 -21.28
CA THR A 298 1.80 -10.99 -22.59
C THR A 298 1.09 -9.65 -22.48
N TRP A 299 1.53 -8.68 -23.27
CA TRP A 299 0.99 -7.32 -23.26
C TRP A 299 0.02 -7.08 -24.42
N SER A 300 -1.15 -6.53 -24.11
CA SER A 300 -2.06 -6.03 -25.13
C SER A 300 -1.53 -4.75 -25.79
N LYS A 301 -2.01 -4.50 -27.01
CA LYS A 301 -1.97 -3.15 -27.59
C LYS A 301 -2.90 -2.22 -26.82
N LEU A 302 -2.73 -0.92 -27.01
CA LEU A 302 -3.64 0.10 -26.49
C LEU A 302 -5.03 -0.14 -27.09
N ASN A 303 -6.05 -0.31 -26.27
CA ASN A 303 -7.42 -0.46 -26.77
C ASN A 303 -8.05 0.91 -27.08
N ALA A 304 -9.24 0.92 -27.68
CA ALA A 304 -9.98 2.15 -28.00
C ALA A 304 -10.31 3.04 -26.77
N ARG A 305 -10.26 2.47 -25.55
CA ARG A 305 -10.48 3.18 -24.28
C ARG A 305 -9.18 3.74 -23.68
N GLY A 306 -8.04 3.52 -24.33
CA GLY A 306 -6.73 3.92 -23.85
C GLY A 306 -6.16 3.01 -22.76
N ASP A 307 -6.70 1.81 -22.57
CA ASP A 307 -6.21 0.86 -21.57
C ASP A 307 -5.14 -0.07 -22.14
N VAL A 308 -4.26 -0.55 -21.27
CA VAL A 308 -3.26 -1.57 -21.57
C VAL A 308 -3.38 -2.71 -20.56
N THR A 309 -3.41 -3.94 -21.05
CA THR A 309 -3.50 -5.15 -20.20
C THR A 309 -2.23 -5.98 -20.31
N ALA A 310 -1.76 -6.51 -19.18
CA ALA A 310 -0.71 -7.51 -19.09
C ALA A 310 -1.28 -8.79 -18.47
N GLU A 311 -0.96 -9.93 -19.06
CA GLU A 311 -1.44 -11.25 -18.61
C GLU A 311 -0.28 -12.24 -18.46
N PHE A 312 -0.33 -13.07 -17.43
CA PHE A 312 0.64 -14.15 -17.22
C PHE A 312 -0.05 -15.35 -16.60
N ARG A 313 0.19 -16.54 -17.18
CA ARG A 313 -0.33 -17.81 -16.67
C ARG A 313 0.72 -18.47 -15.80
N ILE A 314 0.29 -18.94 -14.65
CA ILE A 314 1.07 -19.72 -13.70
C ILE A 314 0.61 -21.17 -13.84
N ARG A 315 1.51 -22.01 -14.30
CA ARG A 315 1.33 -23.45 -14.49
C ARG A 315 2.17 -24.26 -13.53
N THR A 316 3.29 -23.69 -13.09
CA THR A 316 4.25 -24.36 -12.21
C THR A 316 4.69 -23.47 -11.04
N THR A 317 5.44 -24.04 -10.12
CA THR A 317 6.09 -23.35 -9.00
C THR A 317 7.14 -22.33 -9.46
N GLU A 318 7.80 -22.56 -10.60
CA GLU A 318 8.74 -21.60 -11.18
C GLU A 318 8.02 -20.33 -11.66
N ASP A 319 6.84 -20.49 -12.28
CA ASP A 319 6.01 -19.37 -12.71
C ASP A 319 5.57 -18.50 -11.52
N ILE A 320 5.33 -19.12 -10.36
CA ILE A 320 4.99 -18.41 -9.12
C ILE A 320 6.10 -17.42 -8.74
N ALA A 321 7.37 -17.83 -8.84
CA ALA A 321 8.49 -16.96 -8.51
C ALA A 321 8.59 -15.75 -9.47
N VAL A 322 8.41 -16.01 -10.78
CA VAL A 322 8.41 -14.96 -11.83
C VAL A 322 7.27 -13.97 -11.61
N ALA A 323 6.07 -14.48 -11.34
CA ALA A 323 4.90 -13.68 -11.01
C ALA A 323 5.12 -12.83 -9.76
N ALA A 324 5.64 -13.42 -8.68
CA ALA A 324 5.84 -12.75 -7.40
C ALA A 324 6.85 -11.59 -7.50
N GLU A 325 7.95 -11.78 -8.23
CA GLU A 325 8.94 -10.71 -8.45
C GLU A 325 8.38 -9.60 -9.35
N SER A 326 7.61 -9.96 -10.38
CA SER A 326 6.92 -8.98 -11.24
C SER A 326 5.94 -8.12 -10.41
N LEU A 327 5.12 -8.74 -9.56
CA LEU A 327 4.22 -8.01 -8.66
C LEU A 327 4.97 -7.14 -7.65
N ARG A 328 6.12 -7.59 -7.15
CA ARG A 328 7.00 -6.79 -6.29
C ARG A 328 7.52 -5.56 -7.02
N HIS A 329 8.03 -5.69 -8.24
CA HIS A 329 8.46 -4.57 -9.06
C HIS A 329 7.32 -3.57 -9.29
N LEU A 330 6.12 -4.05 -9.64
CA LEU A 330 4.95 -3.21 -9.77
C LEU A 330 4.69 -2.43 -8.48
N TYR A 331 4.65 -3.10 -7.32
CA TYR A 331 4.46 -2.41 -6.04
C TYR A 331 5.50 -1.30 -5.80
N LEU A 332 6.77 -1.50 -6.17
CA LEU A 332 7.83 -0.51 -5.99
C LEU A 332 7.58 0.78 -6.77
N HIS A 333 7.04 0.71 -7.99
CA HIS A 333 6.65 1.88 -8.78
C HIS A 333 5.55 2.71 -8.11
N PHE A 334 4.64 2.08 -7.37
CA PHE A 334 3.57 2.79 -6.66
C PHE A 334 3.99 3.25 -5.26
N ARG A 335 4.93 2.57 -4.61
CA ARG A 335 5.48 2.96 -3.31
C ARG A 335 6.39 4.18 -3.42
N ASN A 336 7.30 4.15 -4.38
CA ASN A 336 8.23 5.22 -4.70
C ASN A 336 8.03 5.53 -6.18
N PRO A 337 7.14 6.47 -6.54
CA PRO A 337 6.96 6.86 -7.92
C PRO A 337 8.28 7.44 -8.43
N ARG A 338 9.09 6.58 -9.04
CA ARG A 338 10.27 6.99 -9.77
C ARG A 338 9.72 7.77 -10.96
N ASN A 339 10.19 8.99 -11.13
CA ASN A 339 9.97 9.78 -12.34
C ASN A 339 8.54 10.28 -12.64
N LEU A 340 7.66 10.48 -11.64
CA LEU A 340 6.45 11.25 -11.93
C LEU A 340 6.86 12.68 -12.37
N PRO A 341 6.33 13.19 -13.50
CA PRO A 341 6.52 14.59 -13.86
C PRO A 341 6.00 15.44 -12.72
N LYS A 342 6.85 16.35 -12.23
CA LYS A 342 6.45 17.35 -11.26
C LYS A 342 5.50 18.28 -11.98
N GLY A 343 4.21 18.18 -11.64
CA GLY A 343 3.21 19.16 -12.05
C GLY A 343 3.58 20.55 -11.55
#